data_AF-A0A5C3QP10-F1
#
_entry.id   AF-A0A5C3QP10-F1
#
_cell.length_a   1.000
_cell.length_b   1.000
_cell.length_c   1.000
_cell.angle_alpha   90.00
_cell.angle_beta   90.00
_cell.angle_gamma   90.00
#
_symmetry.space_group_name_H-M   'P 1'
#
loop_
_entity.id
_entity.type
_entity.pdbx_description
1 polymer ?
#
loop_
_entity_poly.entity_id
_entity_poly.type
_entity_poly.pdbx_seq_one_letter_code
_entity_poly.pdbx_strand_id
1 'polypeptide(L)'
;MMTILLDPLEDLHKLSQALFLSLGPPQSKPPAFPPLSQFLDCDATLSSAVQLAHAHQAKQRRIEVLQTEILELDANWRQICIELDRGKRELEAVIKHGDARVTAMEKAKQAAIPYPELLTYAQSLSSFTSAPPNMPDMSLPGQPPPPLFFPPFPNEEKMRRGRLNAEAPLGMAGETHSVGRPPTVSPTTMNPTHLAPGANPYRQDLRPAQQPFTLDLDLDLNPEL
;
A
#
# COMPACT_ATOMS: atom_id res chain seq x y z
N MET A 1 -37.76 -7.52 46.35
CA MET A 1 -37.13 -8.36 47.39
C MET A 1 -37.03 -7.63 48.73
N MET A 2 -36.55 -6.38 48.77
CA MET A 2 -36.50 -5.60 50.02
C MET A 2 -37.87 -5.50 50.71
N THR A 3 -38.95 -5.26 49.97
CA THR A 3 -40.31 -5.15 50.54
C THR A 3 -40.81 -6.44 51.20
N ILE A 4 -40.49 -7.60 50.64
CA ILE A 4 -40.96 -8.91 51.14
C ILE A 4 -40.42 -9.22 52.55
N LEU A 5 -39.22 -8.73 52.88
CA LEU A 5 -38.62 -8.91 54.20
C LEU A 5 -38.83 -7.71 55.12
N LEU A 6 -38.96 -6.51 54.57
CA LEU A 6 -39.17 -5.28 55.35
C LEU A 6 -40.52 -5.29 56.07
N ASP A 7 -41.60 -5.68 55.39
CA ASP A 7 -42.95 -5.67 55.96
C ASP A 7 -43.06 -6.51 57.26
N PRO A 8 -42.66 -7.81 57.29
CA PRO A 8 -42.71 -8.61 58.53
C PRO A 8 -41.70 -8.14 59.59
N LEU A 9 -40.58 -7.53 59.21
CA LEU A 9 -39.61 -6.95 60.15
C LEU A 9 -40.16 -5.70 60.84
N GLU A 10 -40.85 -4.83 60.09
CA GLU A 10 -41.51 -3.66 60.65
C GLU A 10 -42.65 -4.05 61.58
N ASP A 11 -43.41 -5.10 61.23
CA ASP A 11 -44.50 -5.58 62.06
C ASP A 11 -43.99 -6.25 63.34
N LEU A 12 -42.93 -7.05 63.28
CA LEU A 12 -42.24 -7.58 64.46
C LEU A 12 -41.69 -6.44 65.34
N HIS A 13 -41.13 -5.39 64.72
CA HIS A 13 -40.65 -4.21 65.44
C HIS A 13 -41.78 -3.50 66.20
N LYS A 14 -42.91 -3.22 65.53
CA LYS A 14 -44.10 -2.60 66.14
C LYS A 14 -44.64 -3.45 67.30
N LEU A 15 -44.76 -4.77 67.11
CA LEU A 15 -45.22 -5.70 68.14
C LEU A 15 -44.29 -5.73 69.35
N SER A 16 -42.97 -5.78 69.11
CA SER A 16 -41.97 -5.76 70.19
C SER A 16 -42.01 -4.45 70.99
N GLN A 17 -42.15 -3.31 70.32
CA GLN A 17 -42.32 -2.00 70.97
C GLN A 17 -43.60 -1.94 71.81
N ALA A 18 -44.72 -2.43 71.27
CA ALA A 18 -45.99 -2.48 71.99
C ALA A 18 -45.88 -3.36 73.25
N LEU A 19 -45.19 -4.50 73.17
CA LEU A 19 -44.93 -5.38 74.31
C LEU A 19 -44.05 -4.70 75.36
N PHE A 20 -42.95 -4.06 74.95
CA PHE A 20 -42.08 -3.31 75.89
C PHE A 20 -42.81 -2.16 76.59
N LEU A 21 -43.67 -1.42 75.89
CA LEU A 21 -44.49 -0.36 76.48
C LEU A 21 -45.54 -0.91 77.46
N SER A 22 -46.04 -2.13 77.23
CA SER A 22 -46.99 -2.79 78.13
C SER A 22 -46.35 -3.32 79.42
N LEU A 23 -45.05 -3.67 79.38
CA LEU A 23 -44.28 -4.16 80.54
C LEU A 23 -43.53 -3.06 81.30
N GLY A 24 -43.56 -1.82 80.79
CA GLY A 24 -42.90 -0.66 81.40
C GLY A 24 -43.61 -0.13 82.66
N PRO A 25 -43.01 0.85 83.36
CA PRO A 25 -43.56 1.42 84.59
C PRO A 25 -44.97 2.00 84.37
N PRO A 26 -45.84 2.02 85.41
CA PRO A 26 -47.27 2.30 85.26
C PRO A 26 -47.50 3.73 84.73
N GLN A 27 -47.76 3.83 83.44
CA GLN A 27 -48.33 5.01 82.79
C GLN A 27 -49.84 5.05 83.07
N SER A 28 -50.45 6.25 83.10
CA SER A 28 -51.85 6.45 83.52
C SER A 28 -52.91 5.76 82.64
N LYS A 29 -52.50 5.19 81.50
CA LYS A 29 -53.25 4.23 80.67
C LYS A 29 -52.24 3.32 79.96
N PRO A 30 -52.01 2.07 80.41
CA PRO A 30 -51.15 1.16 79.68
C PRO A 30 -51.81 0.77 78.34
N PRO A 31 -51.03 0.67 77.24
CA PRO A 31 -51.52 0.11 75.99
C PRO A 31 -51.93 -1.35 76.18
N ALA A 32 -52.92 -1.82 75.42
CA ALA A 32 -53.39 -3.20 75.48
C ALA A 32 -52.25 -4.17 75.15
N PHE A 33 -52.14 -5.26 75.91
CA PHE A 33 -51.12 -6.28 75.69
C PHE A 33 -51.29 -6.91 74.30
N PRO A 34 -50.26 -6.92 73.45
CA PRO A 34 -50.36 -7.54 72.14
C PRO A 34 -50.61 -9.06 72.29
N PRO A 35 -51.60 -9.63 71.59
CA PRO A 35 -51.89 -11.05 71.69
C PRO A 35 -50.75 -11.90 71.13
N LEU A 36 -50.40 -12.98 71.83
CA LEU A 36 -49.32 -13.91 71.46
C LEU A 36 -49.47 -14.47 70.03
N SER A 37 -50.70 -14.63 69.55
CA SER A 37 -50.98 -15.11 68.19
C SER A 37 -50.35 -14.21 67.11
N GLN A 38 -50.31 -12.89 67.30
CA GLN A 38 -49.73 -11.97 66.33
C GLN A 38 -48.22 -12.16 66.17
N PHE A 39 -47.52 -12.55 67.24
CA PHE A 39 -46.09 -12.88 67.17
C PHE A 39 -45.85 -14.18 66.42
N LEU A 40 -46.70 -15.20 66.63
CA LEU A 40 -46.60 -16.48 65.91
C LEU A 40 -46.91 -16.29 64.41
N ASP A 41 -47.90 -15.46 64.09
CA ASP A 41 -48.24 -15.13 62.70
C ASP A 41 -47.08 -14.38 62.03
N CYS A 42 -46.46 -13.40 62.72
CA CYS A 42 -45.29 -12.70 62.19
C CYS A 42 -44.06 -13.61 62.03
N ASP A 43 -43.84 -14.56 62.93
CA ASP A 43 -42.75 -15.53 62.81
C ASP A 43 -42.98 -16.47 61.60
N ALA A 44 -44.22 -16.94 61.42
CA ALA A 44 -44.61 -17.73 60.26
C ALA A 44 -44.42 -16.96 58.94
N THR A 45 -44.85 -15.71 58.87
CA THR A 45 -44.67 -14.89 57.66
C THR A 45 -43.19 -14.59 57.39
N LEU A 46 -42.40 -14.24 58.42
CA LEU A 46 -40.98 -13.98 58.29
C LEU A 46 -40.21 -15.23 57.83
N SER A 47 -40.50 -16.39 58.41
CA SER A 47 -39.88 -17.66 57.97
C SER A 47 -40.17 -17.98 56.51
N SER A 48 -41.42 -17.77 56.05
CA SER A 48 -41.80 -17.97 54.65
C SER A 48 -41.11 -16.98 53.70
N ALA A 49 -40.99 -15.71 54.12
CA ALA A 49 -40.32 -14.66 53.37
C ALA A 49 -38.81 -14.95 53.23
N VAL A 50 -38.17 -15.45 54.28
CA VAL A 50 -36.75 -15.86 54.26
C VAL A 50 -36.53 -17.05 53.34
N GLN A 51 -37.40 -18.07 53.38
CA GLN A 51 -37.31 -19.22 52.46
C GLN A 51 -37.44 -18.79 51.00
N LEU A 52 -38.39 -17.89 50.70
CA LEU A 52 -38.56 -17.33 49.38
C LEU A 52 -37.34 -16.52 48.95
N ALA A 53 -36.80 -15.67 49.81
CA ALA A 53 -35.60 -14.89 49.53
C ALA A 53 -34.40 -15.79 49.23
N HIS A 54 -34.22 -16.88 49.97
CA HIS A 54 -33.17 -17.87 49.71
C HIS A 54 -33.33 -18.54 48.33
N ALA A 55 -34.56 -18.96 47.97
CA ALA A 55 -34.83 -19.53 46.66
C ALA A 55 -34.57 -18.53 45.52
N HIS A 56 -34.91 -17.27 45.72
CA HIS A 56 -34.59 -16.20 44.77
C HIS A 56 -33.09 -15.95 44.66
N GLN A 57 -32.35 -15.95 45.76
CA GLN A 57 -30.90 -15.77 45.74
C GLN A 57 -30.20 -16.92 44.98
N ALA A 58 -30.67 -18.17 45.15
CA ALA A 58 -30.15 -19.30 44.39
C ALA A 58 -30.39 -19.14 42.88
N LYS A 59 -31.59 -18.69 42.49
CA LYS A 59 -31.91 -18.40 41.08
C LYS A 59 -31.09 -17.22 40.55
N GLN A 60 -30.88 -16.19 41.34
CA GLN A 60 -30.10 -15.00 40.96
C GLN A 60 -28.64 -15.38 40.67
N ARG A 61 -28.02 -16.20 41.52
CA ARG A 61 -26.66 -16.74 41.24
C ARG A 61 -26.62 -17.53 39.94
N ARG A 62 -27.68 -18.31 39.64
CA ARG A 62 -27.76 -19.04 38.37
C ARG A 62 -27.88 -18.08 37.18
N ILE A 63 -28.65 -17.01 37.30
CA ILE A 63 -28.77 -15.97 36.27
C ILE A 63 -27.42 -15.31 36.02
N GLU A 64 -26.69 -14.95 37.08
CA GLU A 64 -25.35 -14.33 36.97
C GLU A 64 -24.36 -15.25 36.24
N VAL A 65 -24.35 -16.55 36.55
CA VAL A 65 -23.52 -17.53 35.84
C VAL A 65 -23.91 -17.65 34.35
N LEU A 66 -25.22 -17.68 34.05
CA LEU A 66 -25.67 -17.71 32.65
C LEU A 66 -25.33 -16.41 31.91
N GLN A 67 -25.38 -15.27 32.59
CA GLN A 67 -24.99 -13.99 32.02
C GLN A 67 -23.51 -13.97 31.66
N THR A 68 -22.63 -14.48 32.52
CA THR A 68 -21.20 -14.59 32.20
C THR A 68 -20.96 -15.52 31.02
N GLU A 69 -21.66 -16.66 30.96
CA GLU A 69 -21.56 -17.60 29.84
C GLU A 69 -21.99 -16.97 28.51
N ILE A 70 -23.09 -16.20 28.50
CA ILE A 70 -23.55 -15.47 27.31
C ILE A 70 -22.50 -14.45 26.85
N LEU A 71 -21.88 -13.71 27.78
CA LEU A 71 -20.85 -12.74 27.45
C LEU A 71 -19.59 -13.40 26.86
N GLU A 72 -19.19 -14.56 27.39
CA GLU A 72 -18.09 -15.36 26.85
C GLU A 72 -18.41 -15.88 25.44
N LEU A 73 -19.63 -16.37 25.22
CA LEU A 73 -20.08 -16.82 23.90
C LEU A 73 -20.12 -15.68 22.88
N ASP A 74 -20.59 -14.49 23.26
CA ASP A 74 -20.58 -13.31 22.39
C ASP A 74 -19.16 -12.86 22.04
N ALA A 75 -18.23 -12.88 23.01
CA ALA A 75 -16.83 -12.59 22.76
C ALA A 75 -16.21 -13.58 21.77
N ASN A 76 -16.47 -14.88 21.95
CA ASN A 76 -16.01 -15.92 21.03
C ASN A 76 -16.62 -15.76 19.63
N TRP A 77 -17.91 -15.46 19.54
CA TRP A 77 -18.58 -15.24 18.27
C TRP A 77 -17.97 -14.05 17.51
N ARG A 78 -17.71 -12.94 18.19
CA ARG A 78 -17.05 -11.77 17.59
C ARG A 78 -15.65 -12.10 17.07
N GLN A 79 -14.89 -12.89 17.83
CA GLN A 79 -13.56 -13.34 17.40
C GLN A 79 -13.65 -14.16 16.10
N ILE A 80 -14.60 -15.11 16.02
CA ILE A 80 -14.83 -15.91 14.81
C ILE A 80 -15.18 -15.01 13.62
N CYS A 81 -16.05 -14.01 13.82
CA CYS A 81 -16.40 -13.06 12.76
C CYS A 81 -15.19 -12.26 12.25
N ILE A 82 -14.31 -11.81 13.16
CA ILE A 82 -13.08 -11.10 12.79
C ILE A 82 -12.15 -12.01 11.99
N GLU A 83 -11.98 -13.27 12.42
CA GLU A 83 -11.13 -14.23 11.72
C GLU A 83 -11.67 -14.60 10.33
N LEU A 84 -12.99 -14.75 10.21
CA LEU A 84 -13.65 -14.98 8.93
C LEU A 84 -13.51 -13.79 7.97
N ASP A 85 -13.68 -12.56 8.46
CA ASP A 85 -13.51 -11.35 7.64
C ASP A 85 -12.05 -11.20 7.19
N ARG A 86 -11.09 -11.49 8.07
CA ARG A 86 -9.66 -11.55 7.71
C ARG A 86 -9.41 -12.58 6.61
N GLY A 87 -9.85 -13.83 6.82
CA GLY A 87 -9.66 -14.90 5.84
C GLY A 87 -10.32 -14.59 4.50
N LYS A 88 -11.50 -13.97 4.50
CA LYS A 88 -12.17 -13.49 3.29
C LYS A 88 -11.32 -12.47 2.54
N ARG A 89 -10.80 -11.45 3.24
CA ARG A 89 -9.96 -10.40 2.62
C ARG A 89 -8.67 -10.97 2.03
N GLU A 90 -8.03 -11.89 2.75
CA GLU A 90 -6.83 -12.59 2.27
C GLU A 90 -7.13 -13.39 1.00
N LEU A 91 -8.24 -14.14 0.99
CA LEU A 91 -8.65 -14.92 -0.18
C LEU A 91 -8.99 -14.02 -1.37
N GLU A 92 -9.71 -12.92 -1.15
CA GLU A 92 -10.01 -11.94 -2.20
C GLU A 92 -8.72 -11.33 -2.79
N ALA A 93 -7.71 -11.06 -1.97
CA ALA A 93 -6.42 -10.57 -2.45
C ALA A 93 -5.69 -11.61 -3.30
N VAL A 94 -5.70 -12.89 -2.87
CA VAL A 94 -5.13 -14.00 -3.64
C VAL A 94 -5.83 -14.18 -4.98
N ILE A 95 -7.16 -14.10 -5.00
CA ILE A 95 -7.95 -14.19 -6.24
C ILE A 95 -7.59 -13.05 -7.19
N LYS A 96 -7.59 -11.79 -6.71
CA LYS A 96 -7.22 -10.62 -7.53
C LYS A 96 -5.81 -10.75 -8.12
N HIS A 97 -4.85 -11.24 -7.32
CA HIS A 97 -3.49 -11.48 -7.80
C HIS A 97 -3.44 -12.63 -8.82
N GLY A 98 -4.22 -13.68 -8.61
CA GLY A 98 -4.40 -14.78 -9.56
C GLY A 98 -4.92 -14.29 -10.91
N ASP A 99 -5.98 -13.48 -10.91
CA ASP A 99 -6.57 -12.90 -12.13
C ASP A 99 -5.58 -12.00 -12.86
N ALA A 100 -4.84 -11.15 -12.12
CA ALA A 100 -3.79 -10.32 -12.69
C ALA A 100 -2.68 -11.15 -13.35
N ARG A 101 -2.30 -12.28 -12.75
CA ARG A 101 -1.31 -13.20 -13.33
C ARG A 101 -1.83 -13.89 -14.59
N VAL A 102 -3.07 -14.36 -14.59
CA VAL A 102 -3.68 -15.02 -15.76
C VAL A 102 -3.74 -14.03 -16.93
N THR A 103 -4.23 -12.81 -16.69
CA THR A 103 -4.29 -11.78 -17.74
C THR A 103 -2.90 -11.38 -18.25
N ALA A 104 -1.89 -11.31 -17.37
CA ALA A 104 -0.50 -11.07 -17.79
C ALA A 104 0.06 -12.22 -18.65
N MET A 105 -0.22 -13.48 -18.29
CA MET A 105 0.19 -14.65 -19.06
C MET A 105 -0.51 -14.70 -20.42
N GLU A 106 -1.78 -14.35 -20.50
CA GLU A 106 -2.51 -14.26 -21.77
C GLU A 106 -1.94 -13.16 -22.68
N LYS A 107 -1.66 -11.98 -22.14
CA LYS A 107 -0.99 -10.90 -22.88
C LYS A 107 0.41 -11.32 -23.35
N ALA A 108 1.19 -11.99 -22.50
CA ALA A 108 2.51 -12.49 -22.87
C ALA A 108 2.45 -13.56 -23.99
N LYS A 109 1.42 -14.42 -23.97
CA LYS A 109 1.17 -15.39 -25.05
C LYS A 109 0.78 -14.69 -26.36
N GLN A 110 -0.04 -13.66 -26.30
CA GLN A 110 -0.45 -12.89 -27.48
C GLN A 110 0.71 -12.09 -28.09
N ALA A 111 1.58 -11.53 -27.25
CA ALA A 111 2.77 -10.79 -27.65
C ALA A 111 4.03 -11.68 -27.79
N ALA A 112 3.86 -13.01 -27.90
CA ALA A 112 4.98 -13.92 -28.01
C ALA A 112 5.73 -13.70 -29.33
N ILE A 113 6.96 -13.19 -29.23
CA ILE A 113 7.84 -13.03 -30.37
C ILE A 113 8.44 -14.40 -30.71
N PRO A 114 8.39 -14.84 -31.98
CA PRO A 114 8.95 -16.11 -32.37
C PRO A 114 10.48 -16.13 -32.12
N TYR A 115 10.94 -17.24 -31.56
CA TYR A 115 12.35 -17.48 -31.23
C TYR A 115 13.36 -17.11 -32.35
N PRO A 116 13.14 -17.43 -33.64
CA PRO A 116 14.08 -17.05 -34.69
C PRO A 116 14.24 -15.53 -34.85
N GLU A 117 13.18 -14.73 -34.68
CA GLU A 117 13.26 -13.26 -34.77
C GLU A 117 14.01 -12.66 -33.58
N LEU A 118 13.83 -13.22 -32.39
CA LEU A 118 14.59 -12.82 -31.21
C LEU A 118 16.08 -13.10 -31.39
N LEU A 119 16.43 -14.25 -31.96
CA LEU A 119 17.83 -14.65 -32.14
C LEU A 119 18.54 -13.80 -33.19
N THR A 120 17.87 -13.48 -34.30
CA THR A 120 18.42 -12.58 -35.33
C THR A 120 18.58 -11.17 -34.79
N TYR A 121 17.59 -10.66 -34.05
CA TYR A 121 17.68 -9.35 -33.43
C TYR A 121 18.80 -9.29 -32.37
N ALA A 122 18.90 -10.30 -31.50
CA ALA A 122 19.99 -10.38 -30.51
C ALA A 122 21.38 -10.44 -31.17
N GLN A 123 21.53 -11.19 -32.27
CA GLN A 123 22.77 -11.23 -33.04
C GLN A 123 23.11 -9.85 -33.63
N SER A 124 22.10 -9.11 -34.10
CA SER A 124 22.30 -7.75 -34.60
C SER A 124 22.75 -6.79 -33.49
N LEU A 125 22.09 -6.84 -32.31
CA LEU A 125 22.44 -6.02 -31.14
C LEU A 125 23.82 -6.37 -30.59
N SER A 126 24.24 -7.63 -30.64
CA SER A 126 25.54 -8.07 -30.13
C SER A 126 26.73 -7.31 -30.73
N SER A 127 26.59 -6.75 -31.94
CA SER A 127 27.62 -5.92 -32.58
C SER A 127 27.69 -4.48 -32.05
N PHE A 128 26.66 -4.03 -31.32
CA PHE A 128 26.52 -2.69 -30.74
C PHE A 128 26.58 -2.68 -29.20
N THR A 129 26.35 -3.83 -28.56
CA THR A 129 26.29 -3.96 -27.09
C THR A 129 27.60 -4.51 -26.51
N SER A 130 28.54 -3.60 -26.24
CA SER A 130 29.84 -3.84 -25.57
C SER A 130 30.85 -4.76 -26.27
N ALA A 131 32.12 -4.41 -26.12
CA ALA A 131 33.23 -5.22 -26.59
C ALA A 131 33.23 -6.55 -25.80
N PRO A 132 33.39 -7.71 -26.47
CA PRO A 132 33.53 -9.00 -25.80
C PRO A 132 34.61 -8.93 -24.70
N PRO A 133 34.43 -9.60 -23.53
CA PRO A 133 35.32 -9.47 -22.37
C PRO A 133 36.81 -9.76 -22.59
N ASN A 134 37.18 -10.34 -23.75
CA ASN A 134 38.54 -10.68 -24.15
C ASN A 134 38.96 -10.00 -25.48
N MET A 135 38.48 -8.78 -25.78
CA MET A 135 38.98 -8.06 -26.95
C MET A 135 40.49 -7.78 -26.80
N PRO A 136 41.35 -8.31 -27.68
CA PRO A 136 42.77 -8.02 -27.64
C PRO A 136 43.03 -6.53 -27.94
N ASP A 137 44.01 -5.96 -27.24
CA ASP A 137 44.43 -4.57 -27.40
C ASP A 137 44.80 -4.28 -28.87
N MET A 138 44.07 -3.37 -29.50
CA MET A 138 44.13 -3.07 -30.94
C MET A 138 45.40 -2.31 -31.35
N SER A 139 46.31 -2.04 -30.41
CA SER A 139 47.60 -1.41 -30.66
C SER A 139 48.70 -2.39 -31.11
N LEU A 140 48.44 -3.70 -31.10
CA LEU A 140 49.41 -4.75 -31.43
C LEU A 140 49.37 -5.16 -32.93
N PRO A 141 50.48 -5.02 -33.69
CA PRO A 141 50.54 -5.43 -35.09
C PRO A 141 50.40 -6.95 -35.27
N GLY A 142 49.54 -7.40 -36.20
CA GLY A 142 49.50 -8.79 -36.68
C GLY A 142 48.29 -9.64 -36.31
N GLN A 143 47.22 -9.05 -35.78
CA GLN A 143 46.01 -9.79 -35.40
C GLN A 143 44.98 -9.95 -36.54
N PRO A 144 44.16 -11.02 -36.51
CA PRO A 144 43.08 -11.22 -37.47
C PRO A 144 42.10 -10.03 -37.46
N PRO A 145 41.44 -9.73 -38.59
CA PRO A 145 40.54 -8.60 -38.68
C PRO A 145 39.46 -8.71 -37.59
N PRO A 146 39.27 -7.66 -36.78
CA PRO A 146 38.41 -7.73 -35.62
C PRO A 146 36.95 -7.95 -36.01
N PRO A 147 36.16 -8.60 -35.14
CA PRO A 147 34.72 -8.62 -35.28
C PRO A 147 34.20 -7.17 -35.37
N LEU A 148 33.27 -6.92 -36.30
CA LEU A 148 32.68 -5.61 -36.55
C LEU A 148 32.02 -5.08 -35.27
N PHE A 149 32.76 -4.24 -34.55
CA PHE A 149 32.30 -3.58 -33.34
C PHE A 149 31.85 -2.17 -33.66
N PHE A 150 30.61 -1.86 -33.33
CA PHE A 150 30.06 -0.53 -33.47
C PHE A 150 29.96 0.13 -32.09
N PRO A 151 30.24 1.44 -32.00
CA PRO A 151 30.08 2.17 -30.76
C PRO A 151 28.61 2.13 -30.30
N PRO A 152 28.37 2.20 -28.98
CA PRO A 152 27.03 2.04 -28.40
C PRO A 152 26.05 3.15 -28.81
N PHE A 153 26.56 4.28 -29.31
CA PHE A 153 25.78 5.40 -29.81
C PHE A 153 26.23 5.78 -31.24
N PRO A 154 25.33 6.33 -32.07
CA PRO A 154 25.70 6.82 -33.39
C PRO A 154 26.81 7.88 -33.32
N ASN A 155 27.97 7.61 -33.92
CA ASN A 155 29.06 8.59 -33.99
C ASN A 155 28.67 9.81 -34.84
N GLU A 156 29.31 10.95 -34.54
CA GLU A 156 29.15 12.21 -35.27
C GLU A 156 29.31 12.05 -36.80
N GLU A 157 30.26 11.24 -37.26
CA GLU A 157 30.44 10.96 -38.69
C GLU A 157 29.24 10.19 -39.29
N LYS A 158 28.66 9.24 -38.55
CA LYS A 158 27.45 8.52 -38.96
C LYS A 158 26.23 9.42 -38.95
N MET A 159 26.13 10.33 -37.99
CA MET A 159 25.07 11.34 -37.95
C MET A 159 25.19 12.29 -39.14
N ARG A 160 26.39 12.82 -39.41
CA ARG A 160 26.68 13.75 -40.52
C ARG A 160 26.50 13.12 -41.91
N ARG A 161 26.85 11.85 -42.07
CA ARG A 161 26.60 11.07 -43.29
C ARG A 161 25.15 10.55 -43.36
N GLY A 162 24.42 10.62 -42.26
CA GLY A 162 23.02 10.21 -42.17
C GLY A 162 22.12 11.05 -43.05
N ARG A 163 21.01 10.45 -43.50
CA ARG A 163 20.04 11.11 -44.39
C ARG A 163 19.54 12.45 -43.87
N LEU A 164 19.42 12.59 -42.55
CA LEU A 164 18.97 13.82 -41.91
C LEU A 164 19.90 15.03 -42.17
N ASN A 165 21.21 14.81 -42.31
CA ASN A 165 22.19 15.86 -42.62
C ASN A 165 22.42 16.04 -44.13
N ALA A 166 21.96 15.10 -44.95
CA ALA A 166 22.01 15.20 -46.41
C ALA A 166 20.83 16.00 -46.99
N GLU A 167 19.76 16.16 -46.21
CA GLU A 167 18.63 17.00 -46.56
C GLU A 167 18.94 18.49 -46.26
N ALA A 168 18.24 19.40 -46.96
CA ALA A 168 18.46 20.84 -46.83
C ALA A 168 18.36 21.29 -45.36
N PRO A 169 19.16 22.27 -44.92
CA PRO A 169 19.10 22.77 -43.55
C PRO A 169 17.66 23.13 -43.19
N LEU A 170 17.23 22.74 -41.98
CA LEU A 170 15.93 23.13 -41.44
C LEU A 170 15.82 24.64 -41.58
N GLY A 171 14.84 25.08 -42.37
CA GLY A 171 14.60 26.49 -42.68
C GLY A 171 14.29 27.31 -41.42
N MET A 172 13.92 28.57 -41.63
CA MET A 172 13.59 29.44 -40.50
C MET A 172 12.42 28.87 -39.67
N ALA A 173 12.43 29.14 -38.36
CA ALA A 173 11.42 28.64 -37.43
C ALA A 173 10.00 28.93 -37.96
N GLY A 174 9.28 27.87 -38.35
CA GLY A 174 7.94 27.94 -38.97
C GLY A 174 7.84 27.32 -40.37
N GLU A 175 8.96 27.03 -41.04
CA GLU A 175 8.97 26.41 -42.37
C GLU A 175 8.94 24.88 -42.29
N THR A 176 7.93 24.25 -42.93
CA THR A 176 7.82 22.79 -42.99
C THR A 176 8.44 22.26 -44.28
N HIS A 177 9.44 21.38 -44.15
CA HIS A 177 10.12 20.74 -45.28
C HIS A 177 9.75 19.24 -45.29
N SER A 178 9.46 18.68 -46.47
CA SER A 178 9.10 17.26 -46.59
C SER A 178 10.35 16.38 -46.47
N VAL A 179 10.49 15.71 -45.33
CA VAL A 179 11.51 14.68 -45.07
C VAL A 179 11.21 13.44 -45.92
N GLY A 180 12.20 12.87 -46.63
CA GLY A 180 12.07 11.55 -47.26
C GLY A 180 11.77 11.45 -48.77
N ARG A 181 12.08 12.47 -49.60
CA ARG A 181 12.05 12.26 -51.06
C ARG A 181 13.19 11.32 -51.51
N PRO A 182 12.94 10.36 -52.43
CA PRO A 182 14.01 9.54 -53.01
C PRO A 182 14.99 10.44 -53.80
N PRO A 183 16.29 10.09 -53.86
CA PRO A 183 17.30 10.96 -54.42
C PRO A 183 17.03 11.24 -55.90
N THR A 184 16.75 12.50 -56.24
CA THR A 184 16.76 12.97 -57.61
C THR A 184 18.18 12.91 -58.13
N VAL A 185 18.40 12.14 -59.18
CA VAL A 185 19.69 11.99 -59.87
C VAL A 185 20.19 13.38 -60.29
N SER A 186 21.35 13.79 -59.78
CA SER A 186 21.94 15.09 -60.06
C SER A 186 22.26 15.23 -61.56
N PRO A 187 22.04 16.40 -62.20
CA PRO A 187 22.36 16.56 -63.60
C PRO A 187 23.88 16.66 -63.82
N THR A 188 24.35 15.92 -64.81
CA THR A 188 25.72 15.89 -65.34
C THR A 188 26.22 17.29 -65.72
N THR A 189 27.31 17.72 -65.09
CA THR A 189 28.08 18.92 -65.47
C THR A 189 29.02 18.62 -66.65
N MET A 190 28.76 19.28 -67.78
CA MET A 190 29.75 19.62 -68.83
C MET A 190 29.89 21.16 -68.76
N ASN A 191 31.03 21.85 -68.83
CA ASN A 191 32.42 21.55 -69.17
C ASN A 191 33.31 22.74 -68.66
N PRO A 192 34.65 22.73 -68.84
CA PRO A 192 35.65 23.37 -67.95
C PRO A 192 36.22 24.73 -68.46
N THR A 193 37.29 25.21 -67.79
CA THR A 193 38.21 26.37 -68.02
C THR A 193 37.80 27.72 -67.39
N HIS A 194 38.63 28.51 -66.67
CA HIS A 194 40.07 28.51 -66.34
C HIS A 194 40.35 29.51 -65.15
N LEU A 195 41.39 29.23 -64.35
CA LEU A 195 42.27 30.16 -63.57
C LEU A 195 41.73 31.09 -62.44
N ALA A 196 42.08 30.79 -61.18
CA ALA A 196 43.17 31.45 -60.40
C ALA A 196 43.19 31.00 -58.92
N PRO A 197 44.36 30.94 -58.25
CA PRO A 197 44.53 30.37 -56.92
C PRO A 197 44.44 31.42 -55.80
N GLY A 198 43.71 31.08 -54.73
CA GLY A 198 43.80 31.76 -53.44
C GLY A 198 42.69 32.78 -53.16
N ALA A 199 41.67 32.34 -52.41
CA ALA A 199 40.87 33.18 -51.52
C ALA A 199 39.93 32.28 -50.70
N ASN A 200 40.40 31.76 -49.56
CA ASN A 200 39.52 31.19 -48.53
C ASN A 200 39.23 32.31 -47.50
N PRO A 201 38.03 32.91 -47.49
CA PRO A 201 37.70 34.05 -46.62
C PRO A 201 37.36 33.67 -45.17
N TYR A 202 37.58 32.43 -44.73
CA TYR A 202 37.27 31.97 -43.36
C TYR A 202 38.47 31.43 -42.58
N ARG A 203 39.70 31.77 -42.98
CA ARG A 203 40.88 31.51 -42.14
C ARG A 203 41.15 32.73 -41.25
N GLN A 204 40.56 32.74 -40.06
CA GLN A 204 40.97 33.64 -38.97
C GLN A 204 41.65 32.81 -37.87
N ASP A 205 42.98 32.69 -38.00
CA ASP A 205 43.86 32.38 -36.87
C ASP A 205 44.24 33.72 -36.20
N LEU A 206 43.47 34.19 -35.21
CA LEU A 206 43.93 35.18 -34.24
C LEU A 206 43.25 34.98 -32.88
N ARG A 207 44.04 34.46 -31.93
CA ARG A 207 43.76 34.37 -30.49
C ARG A 207 43.73 35.78 -29.89
N PRO A 208 42.81 36.06 -28.96
CA PRO A 208 43.23 36.72 -27.72
C PRO A 208 42.82 35.91 -26.49
N ALA A 209 43.70 35.92 -25.50
CA ALA A 209 43.48 35.33 -24.19
C ALA A 209 42.38 36.08 -23.44
N GLN A 210 41.30 35.40 -23.05
CA GLN A 210 40.38 35.86 -22.01
C GLN A 210 39.85 34.67 -21.19
N GLN A 211 40.28 34.66 -19.92
CA GLN A 211 39.60 34.21 -18.69
C GLN A 211 39.00 32.78 -18.65
N PRO A 212 39.38 31.94 -17.67
CA PRO A 212 38.68 30.69 -17.40
C PRO A 212 37.32 31.02 -16.76
N PHE A 213 36.24 30.95 -17.55
CA PHE A 213 34.90 30.78 -16.97
C PHE A 213 34.77 29.33 -16.52
N THR A 214 35.03 29.09 -15.24
CA THR A 214 34.59 27.92 -14.51
C THR A 214 33.06 27.93 -14.48
N LEU A 215 32.44 27.15 -15.36
CA LEU A 215 31.07 26.66 -15.16
C LEU A 215 31.13 25.57 -14.09
N ASP A 216 31.16 26.03 -12.84
CA ASP A 216 30.96 25.22 -11.66
C ASP A 216 29.46 24.91 -11.55
N LEU A 217 29.00 23.96 -12.37
CA LEU A 217 27.68 23.34 -12.20
C LEU A 217 27.87 22.19 -11.21
N ASP A 218 27.80 22.53 -9.94
CA ASP A 218 27.63 21.59 -8.84
C ASP A 218 26.23 20.98 -8.95
N LEU A 219 26.13 19.90 -9.72
CA LEU A 219 24.94 19.06 -9.87
C LEU A 219 24.97 18.02 -8.74
N ASP A 220 24.64 18.46 -7.53
CA ASP A 220 24.36 17.57 -6.41
C ASP A 220 23.10 16.76 -6.73
N LEU A 221 23.28 15.47 -7.02
CA LEU A 221 22.25 14.53 -7.47
C LEU A 221 21.74 13.63 -6.34
N ASN A 222 21.92 14.00 -5.07
CA ASN A 222 21.37 13.23 -3.94
C ASN A 222 20.61 14.11 -2.93
N PRO A 223 19.36 14.52 -3.21
CA PRO A 223 18.40 14.75 -2.14
C PRO A 223 17.75 13.41 -1.76
N GLU A 224 17.64 13.15 -0.45
CA GLU A 224 16.97 12.01 0.21
C GLU A 224 17.88 10.85 0.67
N LEU A 225 18.44 11.06 1.88
CA LEU A 225 18.55 10.06 2.94
C LEU A 225 17.29 10.19 3.82
#